data_AF-A0A936MID0-F1
#
_entry.id   AF-A0A936MID0-F1
#
_cell.length_a   1.000
_cell.length_b   1.000
_cell.length_c   1.000
_cell.angle_alpha   90.00
_cell.angle_beta   90.00
_cell.angle_gamma   90.00
#
_symmetry.space_group_name_H-M   'P 1'
#
loop_
_entity.id
_entity.type
_entity.pdbx_description
1 polymer ?
#
loop_
_entity_poly.entity_id
_entity_poly.type
_entity_poly.pdbx_seq_one_letter_code
_entity_poly.pdbx_strand_id
1 'polypeptide(L)'
;MSTTTSDNLSSLPTPKNGWLIIYAVLACIALAGLIISIKYRVMPKKTEVIAKRKIPATNSAYTLMLSPLDSLETLRIGQAIRADIGVDSAVTKMVVGGTALYKQCTSSAEYEKLIAQGLREAQPDNLEKQALMFSQFVGIMVTDTIPVELYLAGKLGGTTFEAVDKRMSATCKDLDLRSSTFGRVRVVSYLRPIDNSINRQFMKYFRDRGFEVIER
;
A
#
# COMPACT_ATOMS: atom_id res chain seq x y z
N MET A 1 -33.94 -87.19 -12.82
CA MET A 1 -35.19 -86.71 -12.19
C MET A 1 -34.90 -85.31 -11.67
N SER A 2 -35.58 -84.32 -12.24
CA SER A 2 -35.41 -82.89 -11.97
C SER A 2 -36.09 -82.44 -10.67
N THR A 3 -35.98 -81.13 -10.40
CA THR A 3 -36.73 -80.21 -9.49
C THR A 3 -36.07 -79.90 -8.14
N THR A 4 -35.30 -78.80 -7.99
CA THR A 4 -35.64 -77.35 -7.79
C THR A 4 -35.62 -76.94 -6.31
N THR A 5 -34.75 -75.99 -5.94
CA THR A 5 -35.11 -74.61 -5.49
C THR A 5 -35.16 -74.53 -3.96
N SER A 6 -34.68 -73.51 -3.24
CA SER A 6 -33.83 -72.35 -3.45
C SER A 6 -33.50 -71.76 -2.07
N ASP A 7 -32.60 -70.77 -2.06
CA ASP A 7 -32.56 -69.67 -1.09
C ASP A 7 -32.15 -69.97 0.36
N ASN A 8 -30.95 -69.49 0.71
CA ASN A 8 -30.77 -68.42 1.71
C ASN A 8 -29.26 -68.16 1.92
N LEU A 9 -28.66 -67.39 1.02
CA LEU A 9 -27.35 -66.75 1.23
C LEU A 9 -27.46 -65.26 0.88
N SER A 10 -28.57 -64.65 1.31
CA SER A 10 -28.73 -63.20 1.30
C SER A 10 -28.05 -62.61 2.54
N SER A 11 -27.13 -61.67 2.28
CA SER A 11 -26.50 -60.69 3.18
C SER A 11 -25.09 -60.99 3.71
N LEU A 12 -24.11 -61.04 2.80
CA LEU A 12 -22.76 -60.55 3.15
C LEU A 12 -22.80 -59.01 3.10
N PRO A 13 -22.45 -58.28 4.18
CA PRO A 13 -22.48 -56.83 4.18
C PRO A 13 -21.36 -56.30 3.25
N THR A 14 -21.74 -55.64 2.17
CA THR A 14 -20.81 -54.90 1.31
C THR A 14 -20.12 -53.80 2.12
N PRO A 15 -18.78 -53.69 2.12
CA PRO A 15 -18.09 -52.65 2.87
C PRO A 15 -18.55 -51.27 2.38
N LYS A 16 -19.11 -50.47 3.29
CA LYS A 16 -19.63 -49.13 2.98
C LYS A 16 -18.48 -48.25 2.50
N ASN A 17 -18.63 -47.66 1.31
CA ASN A 17 -17.74 -46.66 0.70
C ASN A 17 -17.54 -45.38 1.54
N GLY A 18 -18.02 -45.32 2.79
CA GLY A 18 -17.86 -44.18 3.69
C GLY A 18 -16.41 -43.85 3.98
N TRP A 19 -15.52 -44.84 4.07
CA TRP A 19 -14.09 -44.60 4.24
C TRP A 19 -13.46 -43.90 3.03
N LEU A 20 -13.88 -44.26 1.81
CA LEU A 20 -13.45 -43.60 0.58
C LEU A 20 -13.82 -42.12 0.55
N ILE A 21 -15.01 -41.78 1.05
CA ILE A 21 -15.47 -40.39 1.18
C ILE A 21 -14.60 -39.63 2.19
N ILE A 22 -14.28 -40.24 3.33
CA ILE A 22 -13.40 -39.64 4.34
C ILE A 22 -12.01 -39.36 3.77
N TYR A 23 -11.43 -40.30 3.01
CA TYR A 23 -10.14 -40.09 2.35
C TYR A 23 -10.19 -39.00 1.27
N ALA A 24 -11.28 -38.93 0.50
CA ALA A 24 -11.47 -37.87 -0.49
C ALA A 24 -11.56 -36.49 0.15
N VAL A 25 -12.26 -36.36 1.29
CA VAL A 25 -12.35 -35.10 2.04
C VAL A 25 -10.99 -34.69 2.59
N LEU A 26 -10.23 -35.62 3.18
CA LEU A 26 -8.87 -35.36 3.65
C LEU A 26 -7.92 -34.92 2.51
N ALA A 27 -8.02 -35.56 1.35
CA ALA A 27 -7.26 -35.19 0.17
C ALA A 27 -7.60 -33.76 -0.31
N CYS A 28 -8.89 -33.40 -0.32
CA CYS A 28 -9.33 -32.04 -0.65
C CYS A 28 -8.81 -31.00 0.36
N ILE A 29 -8.82 -31.31 1.66
CA ILE A 29 -8.26 -30.42 2.69
C ILE A 29 -6.75 -30.24 2.50
N ALA A 30 -6.02 -31.32 2.21
CA ALA A 30 -4.59 -31.26 1.93
C ALA A 30 -4.29 -30.44 0.66
N LEU A 31 -5.09 -30.59 -0.40
CA LEU A 31 -4.97 -29.80 -1.62
C LEU A 31 -5.26 -28.32 -1.38
N ALA A 32 -6.32 -28.01 -0.64
CA ALA A 32 -6.66 -26.64 -0.28
C ALA A 32 -5.54 -26.00 0.57
N GLY A 33 -4.99 -26.74 1.52
CA GLY A 33 -3.83 -26.33 2.31
C GLY A 33 -2.59 -26.07 1.44
N LEU A 34 -2.34 -26.92 0.44
CA LEU A 34 -1.25 -26.72 -0.53
C LEU A 34 -1.45 -25.46 -1.37
N ILE A 35 -2.67 -25.24 -1.91
CA ILE A 35 -3.00 -24.07 -2.72
C ILE A 35 -2.86 -22.80 -1.90
N ILE A 36 -3.38 -22.79 -0.66
CA ILE A 36 -3.21 -21.68 0.28
C ILE A 36 -1.73 -21.48 0.58
N SER A 37 -0.97 -22.55 0.82
CA SER A 37 0.47 -22.45 1.07
C SER A 37 1.22 -21.85 -0.12
N ILE A 38 0.89 -22.24 -1.36
CA ILE A 38 1.51 -21.67 -2.58
C ILE A 38 1.12 -20.19 -2.77
N LYS A 39 -0.16 -19.85 -2.57
CA LYS A 39 -0.67 -18.48 -2.72
C LYS A 39 -0.19 -17.54 -1.61
N TYR A 40 -0.08 -18.02 -0.37
CA TYR A 40 0.21 -17.22 0.82
C TYR A 40 1.63 -17.39 1.39
N ARG A 41 2.49 -18.25 0.82
CA ARG A 41 3.92 -18.35 1.20
C ARG A 41 4.71 -17.05 1.02
N VAL A 42 4.14 -16.08 0.31
CA VAL A 42 4.75 -14.79 0.02
C VAL A 42 4.49 -13.77 1.14
N MET A 43 4.15 -14.20 2.36
CA MET A 43 4.28 -13.32 3.52
C MET A 43 5.76 -13.19 3.88
N PRO A 44 6.36 -12.00 3.78
CA PRO A 44 7.79 -11.83 4.04
C PRO A 44 8.08 -12.07 5.52
N LYS A 45 9.11 -12.88 5.80
CA LYS A 45 9.66 -13.06 7.15
C LYS A 45 10.13 -11.70 7.68
N LYS A 46 9.92 -11.45 8.97
CA LYS A 46 10.20 -10.18 9.68
C LYS A 46 11.67 -9.72 9.68
N THR A 47 12.59 -10.46 9.06
CA THR A 47 14.02 -10.22 9.15
C THR A 47 14.71 -10.64 7.85
N GLU A 48 14.48 -9.93 6.75
CA GLU A 48 15.38 -10.03 5.60
C GLU A 48 15.72 -8.63 5.10
N VAL A 49 17.02 -8.38 5.03
CA VAL A 49 17.64 -7.33 4.22
C VAL A 49 16.94 -7.32 2.88
N ILE A 50 16.25 -6.21 2.57
CA ILE A 50 15.49 -5.88 1.35
C ILE A 50 15.64 -6.98 0.29
N ALA A 51 14.79 -8.02 0.37
CA ALA A 51 14.80 -9.06 -0.65
C ALA A 51 14.48 -8.39 -1.98
N LYS A 52 15.45 -8.39 -2.92
CA LYS A 52 15.24 -7.88 -4.27
C LYS A 52 13.94 -8.49 -4.79
N ARG A 53 12.97 -7.64 -5.15
CA ARG A 53 11.66 -8.11 -5.61
C ARG A 53 11.84 -9.05 -6.80
N LYS A 54 11.19 -10.21 -6.76
CA LYS A 54 11.22 -11.18 -7.86
C LYS A 54 10.41 -10.70 -9.08
N ILE A 55 9.43 -9.82 -8.85
CA ILE A 55 8.59 -9.22 -9.89
C ILE A 55 8.96 -7.73 -9.96
N PRO A 56 9.33 -7.20 -11.15
CA PRO A 56 9.65 -5.78 -11.30
C PRO A 56 8.42 -4.93 -11.01
N ALA A 57 8.63 -3.78 -10.36
CA ALA A 57 7.55 -2.87 -10.06
C ALA A 57 7.12 -2.12 -11.34
N THR A 58 5.82 -1.96 -11.53
CA THR A 58 5.24 -1.20 -12.66
C THR A 58 4.80 0.19 -12.24
N ASN A 59 4.47 0.38 -10.96
CA ASN A 59 4.09 1.66 -10.37
C ASN A 59 4.82 1.84 -9.03
N SER A 60 4.97 3.08 -8.56
CA SER A 60 5.35 3.35 -7.16
C SER A 60 4.32 4.22 -6.43
N ALA A 61 4.05 3.87 -5.19
CA ALA A 61 3.24 4.63 -4.25
C ALA A 61 4.14 5.17 -3.13
N TYR A 62 4.17 6.50 -3.01
CA TYR A 62 4.98 7.24 -2.07
C TYR A 62 4.05 8.02 -1.14
N THR A 63 4.05 7.74 0.16
CA THR A 63 3.25 8.50 1.14
C THR A 63 4.15 9.35 2.01
N LEU A 64 3.99 10.67 1.93
CA LEU A 64 4.64 11.65 2.77
C LEU A 64 3.71 12.11 3.89
N MET A 65 4.13 11.90 5.14
CA MET A 65 3.40 12.25 6.36
C MET A 65 4.03 13.49 6.96
N LEU A 66 3.31 14.61 6.88
CA LEU A 66 3.83 15.95 7.18
C LEU A 66 3.70 16.32 8.66
N SER A 67 2.62 15.92 9.31
CA SER A 67 2.32 16.27 10.69
C SER A 67 1.43 15.21 11.33
N PRO A 68 1.27 15.20 12.67
CA PRO A 68 0.38 14.28 13.33
C PRO A 68 -1.09 14.60 13.02
N LEU A 69 -1.92 13.57 12.97
CA LEU A 69 -3.39 13.62 12.87
C LEU A 69 -4.02 12.76 13.98
N ASP A 70 -5.34 12.87 14.15
CA ASP A 70 -6.04 12.04 15.14
C ASP A 70 -6.10 10.57 14.73
N SER A 71 -6.22 9.69 15.72
CA SER A 71 -6.20 8.24 15.53
C SER A 71 -7.25 7.74 14.53
N LEU A 72 -8.40 8.39 14.42
CA LEU A 72 -9.47 7.96 13.54
C LEU A 72 -9.22 8.40 12.10
N GLU A 73 -8.74 9.64 11.89
CA GLU A 73 -8.28 10.11 10.59
C GLU A 73 -7.11 9.31 10.05
N THR A 74 -6.10 9.01 10.89
CA THR A 74 -4.93 8.23 10.45
C THR A 74 -5.30 6.84 9.92
N LEU A 75 -6.25 6.16 10.58
CA LEU A 75 -6.76 4.87 10.11
C LEU A 75 -7.54 5.01 8.80
N ARG A 76 -8.40 6.02 8.69
CA ARG A 76 -9.17 6.28 7.45
C ARG A 76 -8.25 6.55 6.26
N ILE A 77 -7.23 7.39 6.44
CA ILE A 77 -6.26 7.73 5.39
C ILE A 77 -5.48 6.48 4.98
N GLY A 78 -4.95 5.71 5.94
CA GLY A 78 -4.23 4.47 5.64
C GLY A 78 -5.07 3.46 4.86
N GLN A 79 -6.34 3.28 5.25
CA GLN A 79 -7.28 2.40 4.56
C GLN A 79 -7.61 2.90 3.15
N ALA A 80 -7.83 4.21 2.98
CA ALA A 80 -8.12 4.81 1.69
C ALA A 80 -6.96 4.64 0.71
N ILE A 81 -5.72 4.92 1.15
CA ILE A 81 -4.51 4.74 0.33
C ILE A 81 -4.30 3.27 -0.02
N ARG A 82 -4.52 2.35 0.93
CA ARG A 82 -4.46 0.92 0.65
C ARG A 82 -5.49 0.48 -0.39
N ALA A 83 -6.70 1.02 -0.32
CA ALA A 83 -7.76 0.73 -1.28
C ALA A 83 -7.41 1.27 -2.67
N ASP A 84 -6.78 2.45 -2.76
CA ASP A 84 -6.35 3.08 -4.02
C ASP A 84 -5.28 2.24 -4.73
N ILE A 85 -4.31 1.69 -3.99
CA ILE A 85 -3.30 0.75 -4.52
C ILE A 85 -3.93 -0.57 -4.98
N GLY A 86 -5.00 -1.01 -4.31
CA GLY A 86 -5.76 -2.19 -4.70
C GLY A 86 -4.97 -3.51 -4.70
N VAL A 87 -5.33 -4.39 -5.65
CA VAL A 87 -4.73 -5.73 -5.82
C VAL A 87 -3.30 -5.66 -6.36
N ASP A 88 -2.93 -4.53 -6.98
CA ASP A 88 -1.63 -4.30 -7.63
C ASP A 88 -0.47 -4.10 -6.64
N SER A 89 -0.71 -4.25 -5.34
CA SER A 89 0.32 -4.15 -4.30
C SER A 89 1.56 -5.05 -4.52
N ALA A 90 1.44 -6.14 -5.27
CA ALA A 90 2.56 -7.01 -5.64
C ALA A 90 3.53 -6.36 -6.66
N VAL A 91 2.99 -5.53 -7.55
CA VAL A 91 3.74 -4.80 -8.59
C VAL A 91 3.95 -3.33 -8.27
N THR A 92 3.41 -2.84 -7.15
CA THR A 92 3.59 -1.46 -6.70
C THR A 92 4.72 -1.35 -5.68
N LYS A 93 5.74 -0.54 -5.97
CA LYS A 93 6.77 -0.17 -4.98
C LYS A 93 6.14 0.78 -3.97
N MET A 94 6.09 0.39 -2.70
CA MET A 94 5.43 1.18 -1.66
C MET A 94 6.50 1.76 -0.72
N VAL A 95 6.51 3.08 -0.54
CA VAL A 95 7.45 3.77 0.34
C VAL A 95 6.69 4.78 1.21
N VAL A 96 6.92 4.72 2.51
CA VAL A 96 6.44 5.70 3.48
C VAL A 96 7.58 6.58 3.93
N GLY A 97 7.32 7.87 4.08
CA GLY A 97 8.25 8.85 4.62
C GLY A 97 7.51 9.86 5.49
N GLY A 98 8.07 10.20 6.63
CA GLY A 98 7.55 11.20 7.55
C GLY A 98 8.55 11.45 8.67
N THR A 99 8.32 12.45 9.50
CA THR A 99 9.35 12.89 10.48
C THR A 99 9.68 11.84 11.53
N ALA A 100 8.80 10.83 11.67
CA ALA A 100 8.96 9.71 12.58
C ALA A 100 9.56 8.47 11.91
N LEU A 101 9.32 8.27 10.61
CA LEU A 101 9.68 7.01 9.96
C LEU A 101 9.95 7.17 8.47
N TYR A 102 10.88 6.36 7.99
CA TYR A 102 11.12 6.15 6.57
C TYR A 102 11.29 4.66 6.33
N LYS A 103 10.48 4.08 5.45
CA LYS A 103 10.54 2.65 5.16
C LYS A 103 9.96 2.30 3.80
N GLN A 104 10.66 1.44 3.06
CA GLN A 104 10.08 0.74 1.93
C GLN A 104 9.30 -0.48 2.42
N CYS A 105 8.05 -0.58 1.98
CA CYS A 105 7.11 -1.61 2.39
C CYS A 105 7.08 -2.78 1.42
N THR A 106 6.84 -3.96 1.98
CA THR A 106 6.80 -5.22 1.25
C THR A 106 5.37 -5.68 0.93
N SER A 107 4.38 -5.17 1.68
CA SER A 107 2.96 -5.49 1.49
C SER A 107 2.08 -4.25 1.73
N SER A 108 0.89 -4.24 1.15
CA SER A 108 -0.08 -3.14 1.34
C SER A 108 -0.64 -3.06 2.76
N ALA A 109 -0.73 -4.20 3.46
CA ALA A 109 -1.11 -4.23 4.88
C ALA A 109 -0.02 -3.65 5.79
N GLU A 110 1.26 -3.87 5.48
CA GLU A 110 2.37 -3.21 6.16
C GLU A 110 2.35 -1.69 5.86
N TYR A 111 2.11 -1.33 4.60
CA TYR A 111 2.02 0.06 4.16
C TYR A 111 0.96 0.85 4.93
N GLU A 112 -0.28 0.33 5.01
CA GLU A 112 -1.38 0.91 5.79
C GLU A 112 -0.98 1.14 7.26
N LYS A 113 -0.42 0.11 7.90
CA LYS A 113 -0.03 0.17 9.32
C LYS A 113 1.03 1.24 9.56
N LEU A 114 2.02 1.34 8.67
CA LEU A 114 3.09 2.32 8.80
C LEU A 114 2.61 3.73 8.49
N ILE A 115 1.66 3.92 7.57
CA ILE A 115 1.01 5.24 7.38
C ILE A 115 0.30 5.67 8.66
N ALA A 116 -0.53 4.78 9.23
CA ALA A 116 -1.25 5.09 10.46
C ALA A 116 -0.31 5.30 11.67
N GLN A 117 0.81 4.59 11.73
CA GLN A 117 1.83 4.83 12.75
C GLN A 117 2.54 6.17 12.52
N GLY A 118 3.00 6.43 11.30
CA GLY A 118 3.77 7.65 10.99
C GLY A 118 2.97 8.92 11.12
N LEU A 119 1.66 8.89 10.80
CA LEU A 119 0.77 10.02 11.06
C LEU A 119 0.39 10.19 12.53
N ARG A 120 0.60 9.19 13.40
CA ARG A 120 0.39 9.36 14.85
C ARG A 120 1.66 9.85 15.55
N GLU A 121 2.80 9.36 15.10
CA GLU A 121 4.11 9.62 15.70
C GLU A 121 4.85 10.80 15.04
N ALA A 122 4.31 11.37 13.96
CA ALA A 122 4.87 12.53 13.29
C ALA A 122 5.07 13.70 14.26
N GLN A 123 6.11 14.49 14.00
CA GLN A 123 6.40 15.69 14.74
C GLN A 123 5.37 16.77 14.37
N PRO A 124 5.03 17.65 15.31
CA PRO A 124 4.17 18.80 15.04
C PRO A 124 4.63 19.61 13.82
N ASP A 125 3.70 20.36 13.28
CA ASP A 125 3.86 21.17 12.07
C ASP A 125 5.08 22.10 12.15
N ASN A 126 6.16 21.67 11.49
CA ASN A 126 7.40 22.42 11.39
C ASN A 126 7.82 22.44 9.92
N LEU A 127 7.66 23.60 9.29
CA LEU A 127 7.90 23.77 7.86
C LEU A 127 9.33 23.43 7.43
N GLU A 128 10.33 23.73 8.27
CA GLU A 128 11.73 23.45 7.95
C GLU A 128 12.01 21.95 7.90
N LYS A 129 11.53 21.20 8.89
CA LYS A 129 11.63 19.74 8.91
C LYS A 129 10.83 19.12 7.78
N GLN A 130 9.61 19.61 7.54
CA GLN A 130 8.77 19.13 6.43
C GLN A 130 9.43 19.36 5.06
N ALA A 131 10.06 20.52 4.84
CA ALA A 131 10.76 20.83 3.61
C ALA A 131 11.99 19.95 3.40
N LEU A 132 12.81 19.75 4.45
CA LEU A 132 13.96 18.85 4.41
C LEU A 132 13.54 17.42 4.08
N MET A 133 12.49 16.95 4.75
CA MET A 133 11.91 15.64 4.51
C MET A 133 11.36 15.47 3.11
N PHE A 134 10.64 16.47 2.61
CA PHE A 134 10.11 16.42 1.26
C PHE A 134 11.23 16.36 0.24
N SER A 135 12.31 17.15 0.42
CA SER A 135 13.49 17.12 -0.44
C SER A 135 14.15 15.73 -0.46
N GLN A 136 14.36 15.11 0.70
CA GLN A 136 14.91 13.76 0.79
C GLN A 136 14.00 12.74 0.08
N PHE A 137 12.70 12.84 0.29
CA PHE A 137 11.71 11.94 -0.29
C PHE A 137 11.66 12.05 -1.81
N VAL A 138 11.68 13.28 -2.34
CA VAL A 138 11.76 13.53 -3.79
C VAL A 138 13.09 13.07 -4.37
N GLY A 139 14.22 13.28 -3.68
CA GLY A 139 15.52 12.78 -4.12
C GLY A 139 15.53 11.26 -4.36
N ILE A 140 14.82 10.51 -3.53
CA ILE A 140 14.62 9.07 -3.73
C ILE A 140 13.67 8.80 -4.91
N MET A 141 12.58 9.56 -5.03
CA MET A 141 11.62 9.41 -6.14
C MET A 141 12.26 9.68 -7.51
N VAL A 142 13.23 10.59 -7.61
CA VAL A 142 13.94 10.89 -8.87
C VAL A 142 14.69 9.68 -9.41
N THR A 143 15.09 8.73 -8.56
CA THR A 143 15.74 7.49 -9.00
C THR A 143 14.78 6.46 -9.58
N ASP A 144 13.46 6.64 -9.42
CA ASP A 144 12.45 5.73 -9.96
C ASP A 144 11.96 6.22 -11.33
N THR A 145 12.13 5.36 -12.34
CA THR A 145 11.70 5.60 -13.73
C THR A 145 10.26 5.19 -14.03
N ILE A 146 9.56 4.59 -13.07
CA ILE A 146 8.17 4.14 -13.23
C ILE A 146 7.18 5.22 -12.78
N PRO A 147 5.91 5.19 -13.24
CA PRO A 147 4.88 6.12 -12.79
C PRO A 147 4.71 6.13 -11.27
N VAL A 148 4.43 7.31 -10.71
CA VAL A 148 4.36 7.48 -9.26
C VAL A 148 3.12 8.21 -8.80
N GLU A 149 2.54 7.66 -7.74
CA GLU A 149 1.53 8.31 -6.91
C GLU A 149 2.18 8.83 -5.64
N LEU A 150 2.13 10.15 -5.47
CA LEU A 150 2.58 10.86 -4.28
C LEU A 150 1.38 11.22 -3.41
N TYR A 151 1.23 10.52 -2.29
CA TYR A 151 0.23 10.79 -1.27
C TYR A 151 0.78 11.78 -0.25
N LEU A 152 0.11 12.91 -0.06
CA LEU A 152 0.48 13.93 0.93
C LEU A 152 -0.53 13.90 2.07
N ALA A 153 -0.12 13.50 3.27
CA ALA A 153 -1.01 13.35 4.42
C ALA A 153 -0.55 14.19 5.61
N GLY A 154 -1.49 14.79 6.34
CA GLY A 154 -1.23 15.64 7.50
C GLY A 154 -1.56 17.10 7.26
N LYS A 155 -0.85 17.99 7.95
CA LYS A 155 -1.01 19.44 7.86
C LYS A 155 0.30 20.06 7.39
N LEU A 156 0.23 20.98 6.42
CA LEU A 156 1.38 21.81 6.08
C LEU A 156 1.69 22.75 7.23
N GLY A 157 2.96 22.81 7.61
CA GLY A 157 3.46 23.84 8.49
C GLY A 157 3.63 25.16 7.76
N GLY A 158 3.67 26.23 8.52
CA GLY A 158 3.84 27.59 8.00
C GLY A 158 2.60 28.45 8.19
N THR A 159 2.83 29.74 8.36
CA THR A 159 1.78 30.75 8.58
C THR A 159 1.25 31.34 7.28
N THR A 160 2.04 31.27 6.21
CA THR A 160 1.71 31.81 4.88
C THR A 160 2.14 30.85 3.77
N PHE A 161 1.46 30.93 2.63
CA PHE A 161 1.86 30.17 1.45
C PHE A 161 3.24 30.59 0.92
N GLU A 162 3.59 31.87 1.03
CA GLU A 162 4.90 32.37 0.61
C GLU A 162 6.05 31.71 1.38
N ALA A 163 5.88 31.48 2.69
CA ALA A 163 6.87 30.75 3.48
C ALA A 163 7.02 29.29 3.00
N VAL A 164 5.91 28.64 2.69
CA VAL A 164 5.88 27.27 2.14
C VAL A 164 6.57 27.22 0.77
N ASP A 165 6.20 28.12 -0.13
CA ASP A 165 6.76 28.21 -1.48
C ASP A 165 8.28 28.46 -1.43
N LYS A 166 8.74 29.40 -0.60
CA LYS A 166 10.17 29.68 -0.41
C LYS A 166 10.97 28.44 -0.01
N ARG A 167 10.39 27.54 0.78
CA ARG A 167 11.08 26.35 1.32
C ARG A 167 10.91 25.11 0.44
N MET A 168 9.78 24.96 -0.25
CA MET A 168 9.43 23.72 -0.96
C MET A 168 9.48 23.86 -2.48
N SER A 169 9.56 25.07 -3.04
CA SER A 169 9.55 25.30 -4.50
C SER A 169 10.68 24.61 -5.24
N ALA A 170 11.90 24.58 -4.67
CA ALA A 170 13.03 23.88 -5.27
C ALA A 170 12.74 22.38 -5.41
N THR A 171 12.30 21.75 -4.32
CA THR A 171 11.88 20.35 -4.31
C THR A 171 10.75 20.06 -5.31
N CYS A 172 9.79 20.98 -5.43
CA CYS A 172 8.73 20.81 -6.42
C CYS A 172 9.23 20.92 -7.87
N LYS A 173 10.25 21.74 -8.14
CA LYS A 173 10.89 21.79 -9.47
C LYS A 173 11.59 20.47 -9.80
N ASP A 174 12.26 19.86 -8.83
CA ASP A 174 12.87 18.54 -9.03
C ASP A 174 11.81 17.48 -9.34
N LEU A 175 10.65 17.57 -8.67
CA LEU A 175 9.51 16.69 -8.95
C LEU A 175 8.92 16.91 -10.35
N ASP A 176 8.91 18.15 -10.83
CA ASP A 176 8.40 18.52 -12.16
C ASP A 176 9.33 18.01 -13.27
N LEU A 177 10.64 18.23 -13.11
CA LEU A 177 11.65 17.64 -13.99
C LEU A 177 11.53 16.12 -14.04
N ARG A 178 11.28 15.50 -12.89
CA ARG A 178 11.07 14.05 -12.79
C ARG A 178 9.81 13.60 -13.54
N SER A 179 8.69 14.30 -13.34
CA SER A 179 7.40 13.99 -13.98
C SER A 179 7.47 14.10 -15.50
N SER A 180 8.22 15.07 -16.02
CA SER A 180 8.40 15.31 -17.46
C SER A 180 9.44 14.40 -18.11
N THR A 181 10.47 13.96 -17.38
CA THR A 181 11.61 13.24 -17.96
C THR A 181 11.54 11.72 -17.79
N PHE A 182 11.08 11.23 -16.64
CA PHE A 182 11.21 9.80 -16.30
C PHE A 182 9.87 9.08 -16.28
N GLY A 183 8.91 9.61 -15.52
CA GLY A 183 7.65 8.94 -15.30
C GLY A 183 6.67 9.88 -14.62
N ARG A 184 5.42 9.83 -15.07
CA ARG A 184 4.35 10.72 -14.61
C ARG A 184 4.19 10.65 -13.09
N VAL A 185 4.09 11.82 -12.46
CA VAL A 185 3.75 11.95 -11.05
C VAL A 185 2.29 12.41 -10.91
N ARG A 186 1.49 11.61 -10.19
CA ARG A 186 0.16 11.98 -9.72
C ARG A 186 0.22 12.33 -8.24
N VAL A 187 -0.37 13.45 -7.84
CA VAL A 187 -0.41 13.90 -6.45
C VAL A 187 -1.79 13.63 -5.88
N VAL A 188 -1.86 12.95 -4.74
CA VAL A 188 -3.11 12.66 -4.02
C VAL A 188 -3.02 13.34 -2.65
N SER A 189 -3.90 14.31 -2.42
CA SER A 189 -3.92 15.11 -1.21
C SER A 189 -4.86 14.52 -0.18
N TYR A 190 -4.31 14.18 0.98
CA TYR A 190 -4.99 13.93 2.25
C TYR A 190 -4.63 15.04 3.26
N LEU A 191 -4.41 16.26 2.78
CA LEU A 191 -4.10 17.40 3.63
C LEU A 191 -5.33 17.80 4.46
N ARG A 192 -5.10 18.16 5.72
CA ARG A 192 -6.13 18.59 6.67
C ARG A 192 -5.73 19.92 7.33
N PRO A 193 -6.69 20.79 7.69
CA PRO A 193 -8.07 20.81 7.22
C PRO A 193 -8.16 21.08 5.71
N ILE A 194 -9.22 20.59 5.05
CA ILE A 194 -9.43 20.76 3.59
C ILE A 194 -9.60 22.24 3.21
N ASP A 195 -10.24 23.02 4.10
CA ASP A 195 -10.55 24.43 3.85
C ASP A 195 -9.40 25.39 4.16
N ASN A 196 -8.24 24.86 4.57
CA ASN A 196 -7.08 25.69 4.83
C ASN A 196 -6.56 26.32 3.52
N SER A 197 -6.40 27.64 3.53
CA SER A 197 -6.00 28.43 2.35
C SER A 197 -4.60 28.09 1.85
N ILE A 198 -3.68 27.67 2.72
CA ILE A 198 -2.32 27.25 2.38
C ILE A 198 -2.39 25.89 1.66
N ASN A 199 -3.16 24.93 2.18
CA ASN A 199 -3.35 23.62 1.53
C ASN A 199 -3.91 23.78 0.10
N ARG A 200 -4.94 24.62 -0.08
CA ARG A 200 -5.53 24.88 -1.40
C ARG A 200 -4.55 25.54 -2.36
N GLN A 201 -3.78 26.53 -1.90
CA GLN A 201 -2.74 27.18 -2.71
C GLN A 201 -1.61 26.21 -3.07
N PHE A 202 -1.22 25.33 -2.15
CA PHE A 202 -0.22 24.30 -2.40
C PHE A 202 -0.70 23.27 -3.43
N MET A 203 -1.98 22.87 -3.39
CA MET A 203 -2.55 21.99 -4.42
C MET A 203 -2.68 22.69 -5.78
N LYS A 204 -3.07 23.97 -5.77
CA LYS A 204 -3.10 24.79 -6.98
C LYS A 204 -1.70 24.91 -7.61
N TYR A 205 -0.66 25.09 -6.80
CA TYR A 205 0.72 25.14 -7.26
C TYR A 205 1.14 23.91 -8.07
N PHE A 206 0.70 22.70 -7.68
CA PHE A 206 0.94 21.48 -8.45
C PHE A 206 0.09 21.45 -9.74
N ARG A 207 -1.18 21.83 -9.67
CA ARG A 207 -2.05 21.90 -10.88
C ARG A 207 -1.51 22.85 -11.93
N ASP A 208 -1.06 24.02 -11.51
CA ASP A 208 -0.51 25.07 -12.40
C ASP A 208 0.78 24.61 -13.11
N ARG A 209 1.44 23.56 -12.60
CA ARG A 209 2.61 22.91 -13.21
C ARG A 209 2.25 21.65 -14.01
N GLY A 210 0.98 21.39 -14.24
CA GLY A 210 0.51 20.27 -15.06
C GLY A 210 0.47 18.91 -14.36
N PHE A 211 0.65 18.86 -13.03
CA PHE A 211 0.45 17.62 -12.28
C PHE A 211 -1.04 17.26 -12.21
N GLU A 212 -1.34 15.95 -12.27
CA GLU A 212 -2.67 15.47 -11.90
C GLU A 212 -2.80 15.48 -10.38
N VAL A 213 -3.77 16.24 -9.85
CA VAL A 213 -4.00 16.42 -8.41
C VAL A 213 -5.41 15.95 -8.02
N ILE A 214 -5.47 14.94 -7.16
CA ILE A 214 -6.71 14.42 -6.58
C ILE A 214 -6.80 14.87 -5.12
N GLU A 215 -7.89 15.53 -4.73
CA GLU A 215 -8.14 15.94 -3.34
C GLU A 215 -9.13 14.97 -2.66
N ARG A 216 -8.80 14.48 -1.46
CA ARG A 216 -9.58 13.51 -0.67
C ARG A 216 -9.76 13.96 0.78
#